data_AF-A0AA48HGL4-F1
#
_entry.id   AF-A0AA48HGL4-F1
#
_cell.length_a   1.000
_cell.length_b   1.000
_cell.length_c   1.000
_cell.angle_alpha   90.00
_cell.angle_beta   90.00
_cell.angle_gamma   90.00
#
_symmetry.space_group_name_H-M   'P 1'
#
loop_
_entity.id
_entity.type
_entity.pdbx_description
1 polymer ?
#
loop_
_entity_poly.entity_id
_entity_poly.type
_entity_poly.pdbx_seq_one_letter_code
_entity_poly.pdbx_strand_id
1 'polypeptide(L)'
;MSIEKLIIYTAIGVIVIGTLGVVFNRIYLKRGIGFRTIQALAILVVFPFLIILNVMEILPISTTAVVAGSLFGYAFSLSKEKGENPKND
;
A
#
# COMPACT_ATOMS: atom_id res chain seq x y z
N MET A 1 -7.37 -16.29 -22.03
CA MET A 1 -7.59 -15.60 -20.74
C MET A 1 -7.84 -14.13 -21.06
N SER A 2 -8.90 -13.49 -20.53
CA SER A 2 -9.13 -12.04 -20.74
C SER A 2 -8.03 -11.23 -20.04
N ILE A 3 -7.65 -10.10 -20.63
CA ILE A 3 -6.68 -9.15 -20.08
C ILE A 3 -7.11 -8.70 -18.67
N GLU A 4 -8.40 -8.47 -18.46
CA GLU A 4 -8.98 -8.10 -17.15
C GLU A 4 -8.69 -9.16 -16.09
N LYS A 5 -8.93 -10.43 -16.42
CA LYS A 5 -8.68 -11.55 -15.50
C LYS A 5 -7.20 -11.64 -15.15
N LEU A 6 -6.32 -11.43 -16.13
CA LEU A 6 -4.88 -11.40 -15.89
C LEU A 6 -4.52 -10.31 -14.87
N ILE A 7 -5.01 -9.08 -15.08
CA ILE A 7 -4.75 -7.96 -14.16
C ILE A 7 -5.25 -8.28 -12.74
N ILE A 8 -6.46 -8.84 -12.62
CA ILE A 8 -7.05 -9.19 -11.32
C ILE A 8 -6.21 -10.23 -10.59
N TYR A 9 -5.84 -11.34 -11.25
CA TYR A 9 -5.02 -12.38 -10.60
C TYR A 9 -3.61 -11.88 -10.26
N THR A 10 -3.02 -11.03 -11.09
CA THR A 10 -1.73 -10.39 -10.77
C THR A 10 -1.86 -9.49 -9.55
N ALA A 11 -2.90 -8.65 -9.47
CA ALA A 11 -3.14 -7.79 -8.33
C ALA A 11 -3.35 -8.59 -7.03
N ILE A 12 -4.16 -9.66 -7.08
CA ILE A 12 -4.34 -10.58 -5.94
C ILE A 12 -3.01 -11.23 -5.54
N GLY A 13 -2.22 -11.68 -6.53
CA GLY A 13 -0.89 -12.26 -6.28
C GLY A 13 0.04 -11.28 -5.56
N VAL A 14 0.07 -10.01 -5.99
CA VAL A 14 0.86 -8.95 -5.33
C VAL A 14 0.40 -8.72 -3.89
N ILE A 15 -0.92 -8.67 -3.64
CA ILE A 15 -1.48 -8.52 -2.28
C ILE A 15 -1.00 -9.68 -1.39
N VAL A 16 -1.20 -10.92 -1.82
CA VAL A 16 -0.91 -12.11 -1.02
C VAL A 16 0.59 -12.24 -0.78
N ILE A 17 1.39 -12.24 -1.85
CA ILE A 17 2.84 -12.44 -1.77
C ILE A 17 3.50 -11.28 -1.04
N GLY A 18 3.10 -10.04 -1.33
CA GLY A 18 3.66 -8.88 -0.66
C GLY A 18 3.32 -8.86 0.84
N THR A 19 2.08 -9.20 1.21
CA THR A 19 1.65 -9.17 2.62
C THR A 19 2.39 -10.24 3.40
N LEU A 20 2.45 -11.46 2.86
CA LEU A 20 3.23 -12.54 3.44
C LEU A 20 4.72 -12.18 3.54
N GLY A 21 5.29 -11.57 2.49
CA GLY A 21 6.69 -11.14 2.47
C GLY A 21 6.99 -10.11 3.56
N VAL A 22 6.12 -9.10 3.74
CA VAL A 22 6.29 -8.09 4.79
C VAL A 22 6.18 -8.70 6.18
N VAL A 23 5.19 -9.56 6.42
CA VAL A 23 5.00 -10.23 7.72
C VAL A 23 6.17 -11.17 8.02
N PHE A 24 6.58 -12.01 7.06
CA PHE A 24 7.69 -12.93 7.21
C PHE A 24 9.01 -12.20 7.48
N ASN A 25 9.30 -11.15 6.72
CA ASN A 25 10.49 -10.31 6.93
C ASN A 25 10.50 -9.67 8.33
N ARG A 26 9.33 -9.25 8.84
CA ARG A 26 9.22 -8.67 10.18
C ARG A 26 9.46 -9.69 11.29
N ILE A 27 8.86 -10.86 11.17
CA ILE A 27 9.05 -11.98 12.11
C ILE A 27 10.52 -12.41 12.11
N TYR A 28 11.11 -12.59 10.93
CA TYR A 28 12.50 -13.04 10.77
C TYR A 28 13.50 -12.04 11.38
N LEU A 29 13.29 -10.73 11.13
CA LEU A 29 14.13 -9.68 11.70
C LEU A 29 13.83 -9.38 13.17
N LYS A 30 12.89 -10.10 13.82
CA LYS A 30 12.40 -9.86 15.18
C LYS A 30 11.99 -8.40 15.43
N ARG A 31 11.56 -7.70 14.37
CA ARG A 31 11.12 -6.32 14.47
C ARG A 31 9.60 -6.32 14.68
N GLY A 32 9.15 -5.65 15.74
CA GLY A 32 7.72 -5.46 15.99
C GLY A 32 7.00 -4.76 14.82
N ILE A 33 5.67 -4.83 14.83
CA ILE A 33 4.81 -4.14 13.87
C ILE A 33 4.78 -2.66 14.28
N GLY A 34 5.70 -1.90 13.70
CA GLY A 34 5.70 -0.44 13.82
C GLY A 34 4.72 0.21 12.83
N PHE A 35 4.39 1.47 13.09
CA PHE A 35 3.47 2.26 12.27
C PHE A 35 3.81 2.27 10.77
N ARG A 36 5.10 2.38 10.41
CA ARG A 36 5.57 2.29 9.01
C ARG A 36 5.24 0.97 8.32
N THR A 37 5.17 -0.14 9.05
CA THR A 37 4.79 -1.42 8.46
C THR A 37 3.30 -1.55 8.27
N ILE A 38 2.50 -1.05 9.21
CA ILE A 38 1.04 -0.99 9.04
C ILE A 38 0.71 -0.13 7.81
N GLN A 39 1.39 1.00 7.67
CA GLN A 39 1.25 1.87 6.51
C GLN A 39 1.67 1.18 5.20
N ALA A 40 2.83 0.52 5.17
CA ALA A 40 3.27 -0.21 3.98
C ALA A 40 2.29 -1.34 3.60
N LEU A 41 1.77 -2.07 4.59
CA LEU A 41 0.73 -3.09 4.38
C LEU A 41 -0.58 -2.47 3.86
N ALA A 42 -1.00 -1.33 4.40
CA ALA A 42 -2.20 -0.63 3.93
C ALA A 42 -2.05 -0.20 2.47
N ILE A 43 -0.92 0.39 2.08
CA ILE A 43 -0.68 0.78 0.68
C ILE A 43 -0.62 -0.46 -0.23
N LEU A 44 0.10 -1.50 0.20
CA LEU A 44 0.25 -2.74 -0.54
C LEU A 44 -1.08 -3.44 -0.80
N VAL A 45 -2.05 -3.33 0.11
CA VAL A 45 -3.37 -3.94 -0.06
C VAL A 45 -4.30 -3.01 -0.83
N VAL A 46 -4.39 -1.74 -0.44
CA VAL A 46 -5.38 -0.81 -0.99
C VAL A 46 -5.05 -0.44 -2.44
N PHE A 47 -3.78 -0.25 -2.79
CA PHE A 47 -3.41 0.18 -4.15
C PHE A 47 -3.77 -0.86 -5.22
N PRO A 48 -3.42 -2.16 -5.10
CA PRO A 48 -3.88 -3.17 -6.04
C PRO A 48 -5.40 -3.38 -6.00
N PHE A 49 -6.04 -3.19 -4.85
CA PHE A 49 -7.50 -3.27 -4.74
C PHE A 49 -8.21 -2.18 -5.55
N LEU A 50 -7.67 -0.96 -5.56
CA LEU A 50 -8.17 0.12 -6.41
C LEU A 50 -8.06 -0.21 -7.90
N ILE A 51 -6.97 -0.86 -8.31
CA ILE A 51 -6.79 -1.32 -9.69
C ILE A 51 -7.87 -2.36 -10.05
N ILE A 52 -8.11 -3.35 -9.19
CA ILE A 52 -9.16 -4.35 -9.40
C ILE A 52 -10.53 -3.69 -9.56
N LEU A 53 -10.87 -2.79 -8.65
CA LEU A 53 -12.17 -2.10 -8.65
C LEU A 53 -12.36 -1.21 -9.88
N ASN A 54 -11.29 -0.60 -10.38
CA ASN A 54 -11.33 0.19 -11.60
C ASN A 54 -11.48 -0.68 -12.86
N VAL A 55 -10.78 -1.81 -12.92
CA VAL A 55 -10.90 -2.80 -14.02
C VAL A 55 -12.30 -3.41 -14.07
N MET A 56 -12.95 -3.58 -12.92
CA MET A 56 -14.33 -4.06 -12.84
C MET A 56 -15.38 -2.97 -13.10
N GLU A 57 -14.95 -1.75 -13.44
CA GLU A 57 -15.81 -0.58 -13.67
C GLU A 57 -16.72 -0.22 -12.48
N ILE A 58 -16.38 -0.69 -11.27
CA ILE A 58 -17.11 -0.40 -10.02
C ILE A 58 -16.82 1.03 -9.55
N LEU A 59 -15.58 1.49 -9.78
CA LEU A 59 -15.11 2.80 -9.37
C LEU A 59 -14.66 3.65 -10.57
N PRO A 60 -15.19 4.88 -10.72
CA PRO A 60 -14.73 5.78 -11.75
C PRO A 60 -13.25 6.12 -11.54
N ILE A 61 -12.55 6.36 -12.65
CA ILE A 61 -11.11 6.67 -12.68
C ILE A 61 -10.77 7.87 -11.79
N SER A 62 -11.66 8.86 -11.70
CA SER A 62 -11.51 10.03 -10.83
C SER A 62 -11.39 9.65 -9.36
N THR A 63 -12.25 8.76 -8.85
CA THR A 63 -12.18 8.30 -7.46
C THR A 63 -10.92 7.48 -7.22
N THR A 64 -10.56 6.59 -8.15
CA THR A 64 -9.32 5.81 -8.09
C THR A 64 -8.10 6.72 -7.97
N ALA A 65 -8.02 7.78 -8.78
CA ALA A 65 -6.93 8.74 -8.76
C ALA A 65 -6.87 9.53 -7.45
N VAL A 66 -8.02 9.96 -6.91
CA VAL A 66 -8.08 10.65 -5.62
C VAL A 66 -7.58 9.75 -4.49
N VAL A 67 -8.08 8.51 -4.39
CA VAL A 67 -7.68 7.60 -3.31
C VAL A 67 -6.20 7.21 -3.45
N ALA A 68 -5.72 6.96 -4.67
CA ALA A 68 -4.30 6.71 -4.92
C ALA A 68 -3.43 7.91 -4.49
N GLY A 69 -3.81 9.13 -4.86
CA GLY A 69 -3.13 10.36 -4.45
C GLY A 69 -3.10 10.55 -2.94
N SER A 70 -4.22 10.29 -2.25
CA SER A 70 -4.28 10.33 -0.78
C SER A 70 -3.38 9.29 -0.11
N LEU A 71 -3.30 8.08 -0.68
CA LEU A 71 -2.39 7.03 -0.18
C LEU A 71 -0.92 7.41 -0.35
N PHE A 72 -0.54 7.99 -1.49
CA PHE A 72 0.80 8.53 -1.68
C PHE A 72 1.09 9.67 -0.70
N GLY A 73 0.17 10.62 -0.55
CA GLY A 73 0.28 11.70 0.42
C GLY A 73 0.50 11.18 1.84
N TYR A 74 -0.29 10.17 2.25
CA TYR A 74 -0.12 9.50 3.54
C TYR A 74 1.27 8.84 3.66
N ALA A 75 1.71 8.11 2.62
CA ALA A 75 3.02 7.47 2.56
C ALA A 75 4.18 8.45 2.81
N PHE A 76 4.11 9.63 2.18
CA PHE A 76 5.17 10.63 2.24
C PHE A 76 5.08 11.55 3.46
N SER A 77 3.88 11.81 3.99
CA SER A 77 3.65 12.69 5.15
C SER A 77 4.48 12.25 6.37
N LEU A 78 4.58 10.94 6.62
CA LEU A 78 5.26 10.37 7.79
C LEU A 78 6.78 10.18 7.62
N SER A 79 7.31 10.48 6.43
CA SER A 79 8.75 10.60 6.24
C SER A 79 9.27 11.95 6.75
N LYS A 80 8.41 12.98 6.83
CA LYS A 80 8.80 14.34 7.23
C LYS A 80 9.01 14.49 8.74
N GLU A 81 8.28 13.73 9.56
CA GLU A 81 8.45 13.74 11.03
C GLU A 81 9.79 13.18 11.53
N LYS A 82 10.58 12.49 10.69
CA LYS A 82 11.92 12.02 11.08
C LYS A 82 13.04 13.05 10.85
N GLY A 83 12.72 14.24 10.35
CA GLY A 83 13.69 15.30 10.04
C GLY A 83 13.73 16.47 11.02
N GLU A 84 12.77 16.59 11.93
CA GLU A 84 12.73 17.67 12.94
C GLU A 84 13.01 17.08 14.31
N ASN A 85 14.30 17.01 14.66
CA ASN A 85 14.71 17.06 16.05
C ASN A 85 14.72 18.55 16.41
N PRO A 86 13.76 19.09 17.17
CA PRO A 86 13.93 20.42 17.72
C PRO A 86 15.05 20.30 18.74
N LYS A 87 16.28 20.61 18.30
CA LYS A 87 17.31 21.10 19.21
C LYS A 87 16.75 22.40 19.78
N ASN A 88 16.18 22.33 20.97
CA ASN A 88 16.04 23.46 21.87
C ASN A 88 16.61 23.01 23.22
N ASP A 89 17.85 23.45 23.43
CA ASP A 89 18.41 24.04 24.65
C ASP A 89 18.11 23.40 26.01
#